data_AF-A0A3C0FL61-F1
#
_entry.id   AF-A0A3C0FL61-F1
#
_cell.length_a   1.000
_cell.length_b   1.000
_cell.length_c   1.000
_cell.angle_alpha   90.00
_cell.angle_beta   90.00
_cell.angle_gamma   90.00
#
_symmetry.space_group_name_H-M   'P 1'
#
loop_
_entity.id
_entity.type
_entity.pdbx_description
1 polymer ?
#
loop_
_entity_poly.entity_id
_entity_poly.type
_entity_poly.pdbx_seq_one_letter_code
_entity_poly.pdbx_strand_id
1 'polypeptide(L)'
;MKSDTATCIEARMVPAHPFRLIRLALALMLGCIPAMAQADPDFDTLSGPARAIDADTLEFGFKRIDLWGADAMNRFQQCRINGQSTACGAEAWQLTT
;
A
#
# COMPACT_ATOMS: atom_id res chain seq x y z
N MET A 1 48.02 -47.81 -13.88
CA MET A 1 46.59 -48.11 -14.17
C MET A 1 45.82 -47.50 -13.00
N LYS A 2 45.06 -46.40 -13.12
CA LYS A 2 44.35 -45.76 -14.22
C LYS A 2 44.34 -44.24 -13.95
N SER A 3 44.51 -43.44 -15.00
CA SER A 3 44.65 -41.98 -14.97
C SER A 3 43.32 -41.31 -14.65
N ASP A 4 43.30 -40.40 -13.68
CA ASP A 4 42.13 -39.58 -13.36
C ASP A 4 41.89 -38.53 -14.46
N THR A 5 40.71 -38.57 -15.06
CA THR A 5 40.28 -37.66 -16.11
C THR A 5 39.87 -36.32 -15.48
N ALA A 6 40.68 -35.28 -15.65
CA ALA A 6 40.28 -33.92 -15.30
C ALA A 6 39.13 -33.48 -16.22
N THR A 7 37.98 -33.15 -15.64
CA THR A 7 36.84 -32.57 -16.36
C THR A 7 37.05 -31.07 -16.46
N CYS A 8 37.37 -30.56 -17.64
CA CYS A 8 37.41 -29.12 -17.88
C CYS A 8 35.98 -28.56 -17.82
N ILE A 9 35.68 -27.71 -16.84
CA ILE A 9 34.46 -26.90 -16.82
C ILE A 9 34.70 -25.73 -17.79
N GLU A 10 34.13 -25.79 -18.99
CA GLU A 10 34.06 -24.62 -19.87
C GLU A 10 33.12 -23.58 -19.26
N ALA A 11 33.70 -22.50 -18.71
CA ALA A 11 32.95 -21.29 -18.39
C ALA A 11 32.58 -20.59 -19.71
N ARG A 12 31.34 -20.81 -20.20
CA ARG A 12 30.81 -20.04 -21.32
C ARG A 12 30.59 -18.59 -20.88
N MET A 13 31.46 -17.70 -21.35
CA MET A 13 31.29 -16.26 -21.19
C MET A 13 30.10 -15.82 -22.05
N VAL A 14 28.94 -15.58 -21.44
CA VAL A 14 27.76 -15.07 -22.15
C VAL A 14 28.04 -13.62 -22.52
N PRO A 15 28.05 -13.25 -23.82
CA PRO A 15 28.32 -11.87 -24.20
C PRO A 15 27.21 -10.97 -23.62
N ALA A 16 27.60 -9.88 -22.95
CA ALA A 16 26.66 -8.87 -22.50
C ALA A 16 26.05 -8.20 -23.74
N HIS A 17 24.84 -8.60 -24.13
CA HIS A 17 24.17 -8.05 -25.30
C HIS A 17 23.68 -6.64 -24.95
N PRO A 18 24.22 -5.56 -25.57
CA PRO A 18 23.90 -4.18 -25.20
C PRO A 18 22.40 -3.88 -25.32
N PHE A 19 21.72 -4.58 -26.24
CA PHE A 19 20.27 -4.54 -26.42
C PHE A 19 19.48 -4.98 -25.19
N ARG A 20 19.99 -5.90 -24.35
CA ARG A 20 19.28 -6.32 -23.12
C ARG A 20 19.30 -5.23 -22.06
N LEU A 21 20.41 -4.52 -21.91
CA LEU A 21 20.55 -3.41 -20.95
C LEU A 21 19.70 -2.20 -21.38
N ILE A 22 19.68 -1.89 -22.68
CA ILE A 22 18.83 -0.80 -23.23
C ILE A 22 17.34 -1.10 -23.02
N ARG A 23 16.91 -2.34 -23.28
CA ARG A 23 15.51 -2.76 -23.04
C ARG A 23 15.12 -2.68 -21.56
N LEU A 24 16.02 -3.06 -20.66
CA LEU A 24 15.79 -2.99 -19.22
C LEU A 24 15.70 -1.52 -18.75
N ALA A 25 16.60 -0.66 -19.22
CA ALA A 25 16.58 0.77 -18.91
C ALA A 25 15.30 1.46 -19.44
N LEU A 26 14.86 1.12 -20.65
CA LEU A 26 13.62 1.64 -21.22
C LEU A 26 12.39 1.17 -20.42
N ALA A 27 12.35 -0.10 -20.02
CA ALA A 27 11.27 -0.63 -19.18
C ALA A 27 11.21 0.04 -17.81
N LEU A 28 12.37 0.32 -17.21
CA LEU A 28 12.45 1.01 -15.91
C LEU A 28 12.01 2.48 -16.01
N MET A 29 12.39 3.18 -17.09
CA MET A 29 11.98 4.56 -17.34
C MET A 29 10.46 4.69 -17.58
N LEU A 30 9.82 3.70 -18.20
CA LEU A 30 8.36 3.69 -18.39
C LEU A 30 7.58 3.47 -17.08
N GLY A 31 8.18 2.81 -16.08
CA GLY A 31 7.54 2.51 -14.80
C GLY A 31 7.56 3.65 -13.77
N CYS A 32 8.29 4.74 -14.03
CA CYS A 32 8.46 5.83 -13.08
C CYS A 32 7.38 6.92 -13.14
N ILE A 33 6.31 6.74 -13.92
CA ILE A 33 5.20 7.71 -13.94
C ILE A 33 4.30 7.39 -12.74
N PRO A 34 4.23 8.26 -11.71
CA PRO A 34 3.32 8.03 -10.60
C PRO A 34 1.89 8.09 -11.17
N ALA A 35 1.13 7.01 -10.98
CA ALA A 35 -0.31 7.04 -11.24
C ALA A 35 -0.93 8.05 -10.27
N MET A 36 -1.37 9.20 -10.78
CA MET A 36 -2.16 10.14 -9.99
C MET A 36 -3.48 9.44 -9.67
N ALA A 37 -3.77 9.25 -8.38
CA ALA A 37 -5.08 8.76 -7.97
C ALA A 37 -6.13 9.78 -8.42
N GLN A 38 -7.00 9.39 -9.34
CA GLN A 38 -8.17 10.17 -9.72
C GLN A 38 -9.38 9.61 -8.99
N ALA A 39 -10.25 10.50 -8.51
CA ALA A 39 -11.58 10.10 -8.07
C ALA A 39 -12.34 9.45 -9.24
N ASP A 40 -13.27 8.55 -8.92
CA ASP A 40 -14.22 8.02 -9.90
C ASP A 40 -14.92 9.21 -10.58
N PRO A 41 -15.07 9.23 -11.92
CA PRO A 41 -15.80 10.31 -12.61
C PRO A 41 -17.26 10.44 -12.13
N ASP A 42 -17.85 9.38 -11.58
CA ASP A 42 -19.20 9.40 -11.02
C ASP A 42 -19.12 9.52 -9.48
N PHE A 43 -19.07 10.76 -9.00
CA PHE A 43 -19.09 11.05 -7.57
C PHE A 43 -20.11 12.15 -7.23
N ASP A 44 -20.78 11.97 -6.11
CA ASP A 44 -21.60 13.01 -5.51
C ASP A 44 -20.71 14.00 -4.75
N THR A 45 -20.90 15.30 -4.98
CA THR A 45 -20.31 16.32 -4.09
C THR A 45 -21.05 16.33 -2.76
N LEU A 46 -20.35 15.97 -1.68
CA LEU A 46 -20.88 16.04 -0.32
C LEU A 46 -20.41 17.33 0.35
N SER A 47 -21.35 18.12 0.84
CA SER A 47 -21.07 19.39 1.52
C SER A 47 -22.02 19.60 2.69
N GLY A 48 -21.55 20.34 3.69
CA GLY A 48 -22.28 20.58 4.94
C GLY A 48 -21.43 20.24 6.18
N PRO A 49 -22.03 20.34 7.38
CA PRO A 49 -21.35 19.95 8.61
C PRO A 49 -21.04 18.46 8.58
N ALA A 50 -19.77 18.12 8.77
CA ALA A 50 -19.31 16.76 8.96
C ALA A 50 -19.19 16.46 10.45
N ARG A 51 -19.56 15.26 10.85
CA ARG A 51 -19.27 14.70 12.17
C ARG A 51 -18.33 13.53 11.96
N ALA A 52 -17.21 13.49 12.67
CA ALA A 52 -16.41 12.27 12.70
C ALA A 52 -17.25 11.12 13.30
N ILE A 53 -17.00 9.88 12.93
CA ILE A 53 -17.55 8.72 13.67
C ILE A 53 -16.42 7.87 14.22
N ASP A 54 -15.45 7.62 13.34
CA ASP A 54 -14.20 6.93 13.59
C ASP A 54 -13.08 7.77 12.96
N ALA A 55 -11.82 7.35 13.07
CA ALA A 55 -10.71 8.16 12.56
C ALA A 55 -10.63 8.21 11.02
N ASP A 56 -11.26 7.27 10.33
CA ASP A 56 -11.39 7.18 8.88
C ASP A 56 -12.85 7.22 8.38
N THR A 57 -13.84 7.34 9.27
CA THR A 57 -15.26 7.43 8.90
C THR A 57 -15.86 8.77 9.31
N LEU A 58 -16.49 9.46 8.34
CA LEU A 58 -17.22 10.71 8.55
C LEU A 58 -18.73 10.51 8.29
N GLU A 59 -19.55 11.33 8.91
CA GLU A 59 -20.99 11.43 8.69
C GLU A 59 -21.38 12.83 8.20
N PHE A 60 -22.04 12.89 7.06
CA PHE A 60 -22.63 14.10 6.48
C PHE A 60 -24.16 13.93 6.46
N GLY A 61 -24.84 14.52 7.44
CA GLY A 61 -26.29 14.34 7.63
C GLY A 61 -26.65 12.87 7.90
N PHE A 62 -27.17 12.17 6.89
CA PHE A 62 -27.55 10.74 6.97
C PHE A 62 -26.62 9.81 6.16
N LYS A 63 -25.55 10.34 5.56
CA LYS A 63 -24.58 9.56 4.79
C LYS A 63 -23.30 9.38 5.59
N ARG A 64 -22.87 8.11 5.76
CA ARG A 64 -21.55 7.76 6.29
C ARG A 64 -20.60 7.47 5.13
N ILE A 65 -19.37 7.96 5.24
CA ILE A 65 -18.34 7.90 4.20
C ILE A 65 -17.03 7.45 4.86
N ASP A 66 -16.39 6.45 4.27
CA ASP A 66 -15.05 6.01 4.67
C ASP A 66 -13.99 6.68 3.78
N LEU A 67 -12.90 7.12 4.40
CA LEU A 67 -11.80 7.79 3.71
C LEU A 67 -10.96 6.77 2.94
N TRP A 68 -10.99 6.87 1.62
CA TRP A 68 -10.23 5.97 0.77
C TRP A 68 -8.72 6.06 1.04
N GLY A 69 -8.08 4.89 1.16
CA GLY A 69 -6.64 4.78 1.42
C GLY A 69 -6.22 5.04 2.86
N ALA A 70 -7.17 5.36 3.75
CA ALA A 70 -7.01 5.33 5.19
C ALA A 70 -7.71 4.08 5.75
N ASP A 71 -7.13 3.50 6.79
CA ASP A 71 -7.73 2.42 7.58
C ASP A 71 -7.43 2.74 9.04
N ALA A 72 -8.46 2.78 9.87
CA ALA A 72 -8.31 3.13 11.27
C ALA A 72 -9.11 2.23 12.22
N MET A 73 -8.71 2.26 13.48
CA MET A 73 -9.45 1.55 14.53
C MET A 73 -10.79 2.23 14.78
N ASN A 74 -11.87 1.45 14.68
CA ASN A 74 -13.20 1.89 15.06
C ASN A 74 -13.20 2.28 16.55
N ARG A 75 -13.90 3.37 16.90
CA ARG A 75 -13.90 4.03 18.21
C ARG A 75 -14.12 3.05 19.36
N PHE A 76 -15.04 2.11 19.17
CA PHE A 76 -15.43 1.13 20.19
C PHE A 76 -14.92 -0.29 19.89
N GLN A 77 -13.96 -0.42 18.97
CA GLN A 77 -13.31 -1.70 18.72
C GLN A 77 -12.60 -2.18 19.99
N GLN A 78 -12.98 -3.37 20.45
CA GLN A 78 -12.33 -4.01 21.58
C GLN A 78 -11.01 -4.62 21.12
N CYS A 79 -9.93 -4.30 21.81
CA CYS A 79 -8.67 -5.04 21.69
C CYS A 79 -8.11 -5.41 23.07
N ARG A 80 -7.06 -6.23 23.06
CA ARG A 80 -6.29 -6.58 24.26
C ARG A 80 -4.90 -5.96 24.20
N ILE A 81 -4.58 -5.12 25.18
CA ILE A 81 -3.23 -4.57 25.39
C ILE A 81 -2.75 -5.07 26.75
N ASN A 82 -1.61 -5.77 26.80
CA ASN A 82 -1.06 -6.35 28.03
C ASN A 82 -2.07 -7.23 28.81
N GLY A 83 -2.96 -7.92 28.09
CA GLY A 83 -3.99 -8.77 28.66
C GLY A 83 -5.24 -8.06 29.19
N GLN A 84 -5.26 -6.73 29.19
CA GLN A 84 -6.42 -5.90 29.55
C GLN A 84 -7.26 -5.61 28.29
N SER A 85 -8.59 -5.64 28.41
CA SER A 85 -9.49 -5.22 27.34
C SER A 85 -9.62 -3.70 27.32
N THR A 86 -9.51 -3.09 26.13
CA THR A 86 -9.63 -1.64 25.94
C THR A 86 -10.27 -1.30 24.60
N ALA A 87 -10.79 -0.08 24.46
CA ALA A 87 -11.33 0.46 23.21
C ALA A 87 -10.24 1.24 22.47
N CYS A 88 -9.59 0.61 21.49
CA CYS A 88 -8.36 1.13 20.89
C CYS A 88 -8.53 2.39 20.05
N GLY A 89 -9.73 2.63 19.51
CA GLY A 89 -10.04 3.84 18.75
C GLY A 89 -10.49 5.02 19.63
N ALA A 90 -10.70 4.83 20.93
CA ALA A 90 -11.33 5.83 21.79
C ALA A 90 -10.46 7.07 22.05
N GLU A 91 -9.14 6.90 22.08
CA GLU A 91 -8.17 7.99 22.32
C GLU A 91 -8.06 8.89 21.08
N ALA A 92 -7.97 8.32 19.88
CA ALA A 92 -7.95 9.06 18.62
C ALA A 92 -9.22 9.90 18.41
N TRP A 93 -10.37 9.39 18.89
CA TRP A 93 -11.64 10.10 18.85
C TRP A 93 -11.67 11.39 19.68
N GLN A 94 -10.93 11.47 20.79
CA GLN A 94 -11.01 12.63 21.69
C GLN A 94 -10.54 13.94 21.04
N LEU A 95 -9.75 13.87 19.96
CA LEU A 95 -9.25 15.04 19.24
C LEU A 95 -10.32 15.73 18.35
N THR A 96 -11.48 15.10 18.15
CA THR A 96 -12.54 15.60 17.26
C THR A 96 -13.76 16.15 18.00
N THR A 97 -13.71 16.18 19.34
CA THR A 97 -14.80 16.67 20.22
C THR A 97 -14.42 18.03 20.82
#